data_AF-A0A2E8WLQ6-F1
#
_entry.id   AF-A0A2E8WLQ6-F1
#
_cell.length_a   1.000
_cell.length_b   1.000
_cell.length_c   1.000
_cell.angle_alpha   90.00
_cell.angle_beta   90.00
_cell.angle_gamma   90.00
#
_symmetry.space_group_name_H-M   'P 1'
#
loop_
_entity.id
_entity.type
_entity.pdbx_description
1 polymer ?
#
loop_
_entity_poly.entity_id
_entity_poly.type
_entity_poly.pdbx_seq_one_letter_code
_entity_poly.pdbx_strand_id
1 'polypeptide(L)'
;MSEAISSLLGVYMVTSGCPIVDRLRPMGRFHLSMASSEETTFRAIALYLVAQYFKAQRGEKPDWQLESLPNIYLDVHTVNKELAERIRVAVRSDAAPNAIIRLDTFVSMILMSLDTNQLESLEALFLVYY
;
A
#
# COMPACT_ATOMS: atom_id res chain seq x y z
N MET A 1 -11.74 13.66 9.90
CA MET A 1 -12.84 13.01 9.12
C MET A 1 -12.31 12.27 7.89
N SER A 2 -11.56 12.93 6.99
CA SER A 2 -10.96 12.28 5.80
C SER A 2 -10.11 11.04 6.13
N GLU A 3 -9.36 11.05 7.23
CA GLU A 3 -8.56 9.90 7.67
C GLU A 3 -9.37 8.64 8.01
N ALA A 4 -10.48 8.78 8.75
CA ALA A 4 -11.36 7.65 9.05
C ALA A 4 -12.03 7.09 7.78
N ILE A 5 -12.43 7.97 6.85
CA ILE A 5 -12.98 7.58 5.55
C ILE A 5 -11.90 6.90 4.70
N SER A 6 -10.66 7.40 4.71
CA SER A 6 -9.51 6.81 4.01
C SER A 6 -9.23 5.40 4.51
N SER A 7 -9.23 5.20 5.84
CA SER A 7 -9.11 3.89 6.47
C SER A 7 -10.21 2.92 6.02
N LEU A 8 -11.46 3.36 5.95
CA LEU A 8 -12.58 2.53 5.48
C LEU A 8 -12.48 2.23 3.98
N LEU A 9 -12.18 3.25 3.16
CA LEU A 9 -12.04 3.10 1.71
C LEU A 9 -10.90 2.15 1.35
N GLY A 10 -9.78 2.17 2.08
CA GLY A 10 -8.68 1.23 1.85
C GLY A 10 -9.12 -0.23 1.93
N VAL A 11 -9.98 -0.59 2.90
CA VAL A 11 -10.56 -1.94 3.01
C VAL A 11 -11.57 -2.22 1.90
N TYR A 12 -12.41 -1.25 1.56
CA TYR A 12 -13.41 -1.44 0.52
C TYR A 12 -12.77 -1.62 -0.86
N MET A 13 -11.77 -0.81 -1.19
CA MET A 13 -11.08 -0.84 -2.47
C MET A 13 -10.40 -2.19 -2.69
N VAL A 14 -9.67 -2.70 -1.69
CA VAL A 14 -8.97 -3.99 -1.79
C VAL A 14 -9.92 -5.20 -1.84
N THR A 15 -11.19 -5.02 -1.43
CA THR A 15 -12.22 -6.07 -1.48
C THR A 15 -13.23 -5.88 -2.63
N SER A 16 -13.04 -4.87 -3.48
CA SER A 16 -13.96 -4.49 -4.57
C SER A 16 -13.88 -5.37 -5.83
N GLY A 17 -12.93 -6.31 -5.90
CA GLY A 17 -12.67 -7.13 -7.09
C GLY A 17 -11.83 -6.46 -8.17
N CYS A 18 -11.32 -5.23 -7.94
CA CYS A 18 -10.37 -4.59 -8.85
C CYS A 18 -9.02 -5.33 -8.84
N PRO A 19 -8.57 -5.93 -9.96
CA PRO A 19 -7.41 -6.82 -9.99
C PRO A 19 -6.09 -6.13 -9.67
N ILE A 20 -6.01 -4.80 -9.86
CA ILE A 20 -4.81 -4.01 -9.56
C ILE A 20 -4.61 -3.93 -8.04
N VAL A 21 -5.62 -3.44 -7.32
CA VAL A 21 -5.54 -3.27 -5.85
C VAL A 21 -5.67 -4.60 -5.13
N ASP A 22 -6.24 -5.64 -5.75
CA ASP A 22 -6.36 -6.99 -5.18
C ASP A 22 -5.00 -7.63 -4.83
N ARG A 23 -3.91 -7.17 -5.47
CA ARG A 23 -2.54 -7.54 -5.07
C ARG A 23 -2.22 -7.16 -3.62
N LEU A 24 -2.93 -6.19 -3.06
CA LEU A 24 -2.82 -5.74 -1.68
C LEU A 24 -3.81 -6.46 -0.74
N ARG A 25 -4.52 -7.51 -1.18
CA ARG A 25 -5.52 -8.25 -0.37
C ARG A 25 -5.04 -8.65 1.03
N PRO A 26 -3.77 -9.07 1.25
CA PRO A 26 -3.28 -9.32 2.61
C PRO A 26 -3.39 -8.11 3.54
N MET A 27 -3.18 -6.88 3.03
CA MET A 27 -3.36 -5.64 3.80
C MET A 27 -4.81 -5.43 4.24
N GLY A 28 -5.79 -5.87 3.44
CA GLY A 28 -7.21 -5.84 3.82
C GLY A 28 -7.55 -6.84 4.93
N ARG A 29 -6.98 -8.05 4.88
CA ARG A 29 -7.18 -9.07 5.92
C ARG A 29 -6.60 -8.65 7.27
N PHE A 30 -5.43 -8.02 7.25
CA PHE A 30 -4.73 -7.51 8.43
C PHE A 30 -4.79 -5.99 8.48
N HIS A 31 -5.96 -5.40 8.21
CA HIS A 31 -6.14 -3.95 8.15
C HIS A 31 -5.78 -3.28 9.48
N LEU A 32 -5.02 -2.19 9.40
CA LEU A 32 -4.69 -1.34 10.53
C LEU A 32 -5.44 -0.01 10.35
N SER A 33 -6.36 0.27 11.28
CA SER A 33 -7.20 1.45 11.22
C SER A 33 -6.38 2.72 11.43
N MET A 34 -6.54 3.70 10.53
CA MET A 34 -5.90 5.02 10.63
C MET A 34 -4.36 4.92 10.76
N ALA A 35 -3.77 3.94 10.06
CA ALA A 35 -2.33 3.71 10.07
C ALA A 35 -1.54 4.96 9.66
N SER A 36 -0.36 5.11 10.27
CA SER A 36 0.65 6.07 9.85
C SER A 36 1.27 5.65 8.51
N SER A 37 2.02 6.58 7.90
CA SER A 37 2.80 6.28 6.70
C SER A 37 3.87 5.23 6.96
N GLU A 38 4.57 5.33 8.08
CA GLU A 38 5.59 4.36 8.51
C GLU A 38 4.98 2.95 8.69
N GLU A 39 3.85 2.85 9.39
CA GLU A 39 3.13 1.58 9.58
C GLU A 39 2.65 1.01 8.23
N THR A 40 2.19 1.87 7.33
CA THR A 40 1.73 1.46 6.00
C THR A 40 2.89 0.97 5.13
N THR A 41 4.02 1.67 5.14
CA THR A 41 5.26 1.27 4.45
C THR A 41 5.82 -0.03 4.99
N PHE A 42 5.91 -0.16 6.32
CA PHE A 42 6.35 -1.40 6.95
C PHE A 42 5.46 -2.58 6.54
N ARG A 43 4.13 -2.43 6.62
CA ARG A 43 3.17 -3.47 6.24
C ARG A 43 3.28 -3.83 4.76
N ALA A 44 3.47 -2.85 3.88
CA ALA A 44 3.65 -3.06 2.44
C ALA A 44 4.84 -3.98 2.16
N ILE A 45 6.00 -3.65 2.71
CA ILE A 45 7.25 -4.38 2.52
C ILE A 45 7.17 -5.76 3.18
N ALA A 46 6.73 -5.82 4.44
CA ALA A 46 6.64 -7.08 5.19
C ALA A 46 5.70 -8.08 4.51
N LEU A 47 4.50 -7.66 4.11
CA LEU A 47 3.55 -8.55 3.43
C LEU A 47 4.02 -8.96 2.04
N TYR A 48 4.73 -8.07 1.33
CA TYR A 48 5.35 -8.42 0.04
C TYR A 48 6.42 -9.50 0.23
N LEU A 49 7.33 -9.35 1.19
CA LEU A 49 8.37 -10.34 1.49
C LEU A 49 7.78 -11.68 1.96
N VAL A 50 6.68 -11.67 2.71
CA VAL A 50 5.93 -12.90 3.06
C VAL A 50 5.38 -13.57 1.80
N ALA A 51 4.89 -12.81 0.82
CA ALA A 51 4.47 -13.38 -0.47
C ALA A 51 5.67 -14.00 -1.23
N GLN A 52 6.84 -13.36 -1.20
CA GLN A 52 8.07 -13.92 -1.79
C GLN A 52 8.51 -15.21 -1.09
N TYR A 53 8.39 -15.29 0.24
CA TYR A 53 8.63 -16.52 0.99
C TYR A 53 7.75 -17.66 0.50
N PHE A 54 6.45 -17.44 0.30
CA PHE A 54 5.56 -18.48 -0.23
C PHE A 54 5.85 -18.84 -1.69
N LYS A 55 6.31 -17.90 -2.52
CA LYS A 55 6.80 -18.21 -3.88
C LYS A 55 8.00 -19.15 -3.84
N ALA A 56 8.98 -18.87 -2.97
CA ALA A 56 10.14 -19.73 -2.81
C ALA A 56 9.76 -21.15 -2.35
N GLN A 57 8.81 -21.28 -1.42
CA GLN A 57 8.27 -22.58 -0.98
C GLN A 57 7.59 -23.38 -2.11
N ARG A 58 7.15 -22.71 -3.18
CA ARG A 58 6.55 -23.33 -4.37
C ARG A 58 7.57 -23.63 -5.47
N GLY A 59 8.86 -23.39 -5.24
CA GLY A 59 9.91 -23.54 -6.24
C GLY A 59 9.95 -22.42 -7.29
N GLU A 60 9.20 -21.33 -7.09
CA GLU A 60 9.27 -20.15 -7.93
C GLU A 60 10.43 -19.23 -7.50
N LYS A 61 10.89 -18.35 -8.40
CA LYS A 61 11.92 -17.36 -8.08
C LYS A 61 11.31 -16.21 -7.23
N PRO A 62 11.74 -16.02 -5.97
CA PRO A 62 11.35 -14.89 -5.13
C PRO A 62 12.07 -13.60 -5.55
N ASP A 63 11.43 -12.46 -5.29
CA ASP A 63 11.98 -11.11 -5.46
C ASP A 63 12.39 -10.52 -4.11
N TRP A 64 13.58 -10.91 -3.62
CA TRP A 64 14.10 -10.45 -2.34
C TRP A 64 14.56 -8.99 -2.35
N GLN A 65 14.81 -8.43 -3.54
CA GLN A 65 15.31 -7.06 -3.71
C GLN A 65 14.18 -6.04 -3.94
N LEU A 66 12.92 -6.48 -3.80
CA LEU A 66 11.74 -5.64 -3.96
C LEU A 66 11.60 -5.00 -5.35
N GLU A 67 12.27 -5.54 -6.38
CA GLU A 67 12.35 -4.93 -7.72
C GLU A 67 10.97 -4.75 -8.37
N SER A 68 10.01 -5.64 -8.08
CA SER A 68 8.66 -5.57 -8.64
C SER A 68 7.67 -4.78 -7.77
N LEU A 69 8.02 -4.49 -6.51
CA LEU A 69 7.13 -3.79 -5.59
C LEU A 69 6.79 -2.36 -6.04
N PRO A 70 7.73 -1.54 -6.56
CA PRO A 70 7.41 -0.23 -7.12
C PRO A 70 6.36 -0.28 -8.23
N ASN A 71 6.42 -1.27 -9.12
CA ASN A 71 5.47 -1.41 -10.23
C ASN A 71 4.04 -1.67 -9.72
N ILE A 72 3.88 -2.48 -8.67
CA ILE A 72 2.58 -2.70 -8.03
C ILE A 72 2.03 -1.37 -7.51
N TYR A 73 2.86 -0.58 -6.83
CA TYR A 73 2.45 0.69 -6.26
C TYR A 73 2.19 1.77 -7.33
N LEU A 74 2.92 1.80 -8.44
CA LEU A 74 2.62 2.67 -9.60
C LEU A 74 1.27 2.35 -10.24
N ASP A 75 0.90 1.06 -10.34
CA ASP A 75 -0.44 0.68 -10.79
C ASP A 75 -1.51 1.17 -9.80
N VAL A 76 -1.28 1.03 -8.49
CA VAL A 76 -2.19 1.54 -7.45
C VAL A 76 -2.30 3.06 -7.48
N HIS A 77 -1.20 3.79 -7.72
CA HIS A 77 -1.21 5.25 -7.89
C HIS A 77 -2.18 5.66 -9.00
N THR A 78 -2.11 4.98 -10.14
CA THR A 78 -2.99 5.24 -11.28
C THR A 78 -4.46 4.99 -10.91
N VAL A 79 -4.76 3.88 -10.22
CA VAL A 79 -6.12 3.59 -9.74
C VAL A 79 -6.61 4.68 -8.78
N ASN A 80 -5.80 5.08 -7.80
CA ASN A 80 -6.18 6.09 -6.82
C ASN A 80 -6.45 7.44 -7.49
N LYS A 81 -5.56 7.89 -8.38
CA LYS A 81 -5.71 9.14 -9.12
C LYS A 81 -7.00 9.15 -9.95
N GLU A 82 -7.21 8.14 -10.78
CA GLU A 82 -8.40 8.06 -11.65
C GLU A 82 -9.70 7.92 -10.84
N LEU A 83 -9.67 7.16 -9.73
CA LEU A 83 -10.82 7.01 -8.85
C LEU A 83 -11.14 8.31 -8.11
N ALA A 84 -10.13 9.05 -7.65
CA ALA A 84 -10.32 10.34 -6.99
C ALA A 84 -11.02 11.34 -7.91
N GLU A 85 -10.61 11.43 -9.19
CA GLU A 85 -11.25 12.31 -10.17
C GLU A 85 -12.71 11.90 -10.44
N ARG A 86 -12.98 10.61 -10.61
CA ARG A 86 -14.34 10.10 -10.82
C ARG A 86 -15.26 10.38 -9.63
N ILE A 87 -14.75 10.20 -8.41
CA ILE A 87 -15.53 10.46 -7.20
C ILE A 87 -15.76 11.96 -7.03
N ARG A 88 -14.76 12.81 -7.31
CA ARG A 88 -14.87 14.27 -7.20
C ARG A 88 -16.03 14.83 -8.03
N VAL A 89 -16.25 14.32 -9.24
CA VAL A 89 -17.39 14.76 -10.08
C VAL A 89 -18.73 14.15 -9.66
N ALA A 90 -18.73 13.08 -8.87
CA ALA A 90 -19.94 12.33 -8.49
C ALA A 90 -20.52 12.74 -7.12
N VAL A 91 -19.75 13.38 -6.26
CA VAL A 91 -20.18 13.74 -4.90
C VAL A 91 -20.08 15.24 -4.63
N ARG A 92 -20.92 15.76 -3.73
CA ARG A 92 -20.89 17.17 -3.31
C ARG A 92 -19.87 17.48 -2.22
N SER A 93 -19.39 16.45 -1.52
CA SER A 93 -18.46 16.60 -0.39
C SER A 93 -17.05 16.19 -0.78
N ASP A 94 -16.07 16.99 -0.42
CA ASP A 94 -14.66 16.68 -0.70
C ASP A 94 -14.07 15.57 0.20
N ALA A 95 -14.84 15.06 1.17
CA ALA A 95 -14.34 14.09 2.13
C ALA A 95 -13.91 12.76 1.47
N ALA A 96 -14.70 12.24 0.54
CA ALA A 96 -14.39 11.00 -0.20
C ALA A 96 -13.21 11.15 -1.18
N PRO A 97 -13.16 12.16 -2.08
CA PRO A 97 -12.01 12.32 -2.95
C PRO A 97 -10.72 12.62 -2.17
N ASN A 98 -10.78 13.42 -1.08
CA ASN A 98 -9.60 13.65 -0.23
C ASN A 98 -9.15 12.41 0.52
N ALA A 99 -10.06 11.51 0.86
CA ALA A 99 -9.70 10.23 1.47
C ALA A 99 -8.94 9.31 0.51
N ILE A 100 -9.28 9.34 -0.79
CA ILE A 100 -8.54 8.62 -1.84
C ILE A 100 -7.18 9.28 -2.10
N ILE A 101 -7.13 10.62 -2.15
CA ILE A 101 -5.86 11.35 -2.26
C ILE A 101 -4.94 11.00 -1.08
N ARG A 102 -5.46 10.87 0.14
CA ARG A 102 -4.66 10.39 1.29
C ARG A 102 -4.13 8.98 1.08
N LEU A 103 -4.91 8.05 0.51
CA LEU A 103 -4.41 6.72 0.16
C LEU A 103 -3.27 6.81 -0.87
N ASP A 104 -3.38 7.74 -1.83
CA ASP A 104 -2.35 7.99 -2.82
C ASP A 104 -1.05 8.57 -2.22
N THR A 105 -1.16 9.40 -1.18
CA THR A 105 0.05 9.88 -0.48
C THR A 105 0.86 8.75 0.14
N PHE A 106 0.22 7.67 0.61
CA PHE A 106 0.95 6.48 1.08
C PHE A 106 1.68 5.77 -0.05
N VAL A 107 1.09 5.70 -1.24
CA VAL A 107 1.74 5.14 -2.42
C VAL A 107 3.04 5.90 -2.72
N SER A 108 2.96 7.23 -2.78
CA SER A 108 4.13 8.09 -3.01
C SER A 108 5.21 7.92 -1.93
N MET A 109 4.81 7.81 -0.65
CA MET A 109 5.76 7.58 0.44
C MET A 109 6.45 6.23 0.34
N ILE A 110 5.73 5.17 -0.02
CA ILE A 110 6.31 3.84 -0.23
C ILE A 110 7.31 3.86 -1.39
N LEU A 111 6.93 4.46 -2.53
CA LEU A 111 7.81 4.58 -3.69
C LEU A 111 9.09 5.36 -3.34
N MET A 112 8.96 6.45 -2.59
CA MET A 112 10.11 7.23 -2.13
C MET A 112 11.02 6.41 -1.19
N SER A 113 10.45 5.68 -0.24
CA SER A 113 11.22 4.81 0.66
C SER A 113 11.98 3.71 -0.08
N LEU A 114 11.39 3.15 -1.14
CA LEU A 114 12.02 2.13 -1.98
C LEU A 114 13.13 2.69 -2.87
N ASP A 115 12.93 3.88 -3.46
CA ASP A 115 13.88 4.51 -4.38
C ASP A 115 15.13 5.04 -3.65
N THR A 116 14.92 5.71 -2.53
CA THR A 116 16.01 6.35 -1.76
C THR A 116 16.75 5.40 -0.82
N ASN A 117 16.38 4.11 -0.83
CA ASN A 117 16.83 3.11 0.15
C ASN A 117 16.65 3.57 1.61
N GLN A 118 15.63 4.41 1.88
CA GLN A 118 15.27 4.92 3.20
C GLN A 118 14.53 3.86 4.03
N LEU A 119 15.11 2.66 4.10
CA LEU A 119 14.68 1.59 4.98
C LEU A 119 15.53 1.54 6.26
N GLU A 120 16.49 2.46 6.43
CA GLU A 120 17.37 2.54 7.61
C GLU A 120 16.59 2.64 8.93
N SER A 121 15.50 3.41 8.96
CA SER A 121 14.65 3.51 10.16
C SER A 121 13.92 2.19 10.47
N LEU A 122 13.55 1.43 9.43
CA LEU A 122 12.96 0.11 9.59
C LEU A 122 14.03 -0.90 10.03
N GLU A 123 15.21 -0.88 9.42
CA GLU A 123 16.34 -1.75 9.76
C GLU A 123 16.76 -1.57 11.22
N ALA A 124 16.75 -0.34 11.74
CA ALA A 124 17.05 -0.05 13.13
C ALA A 124 16.20 -0.85 14.13
N LEU A 125 14.97 -1.23 13.76
CA LEU A 125 14.08 -2.07 14.57
C LEU A 125 14.53 -3.53 14.66
N PHE A 126 15.39 -3.98 13.75
CA PHE A 126 15.84 -5.37 13.62
C PHE A 126 17.30 -5.58 14.04
N LEU A 127 17.98 -4.55 14.57
CA LEU A 127 19.38 -4.68 14.99
C LEU A 127 19.63 -5.81 16.01
N VAL A 128 18.63 -6.20 16.80
CA VAL A 128 18.72 -7.33 17.74
C VAL A 128 18.90 -8.70 17.07
N TYR A 129 18.63 -8.80 15.76
CA TYR A 129 18.83 -10.02 14.99
C TYR A 129 20.25 -10.16 14.44
N TYR A 130 21.12 -9.15 14.64
CA TYR A 130 22.49 -9.08 14.13
C TYR A 130 23.52 -8.93 15.26
#